data_AF-D4DMG4-F1
#
_entry.id   AF-D4DMG4-F1
#
_cell.length_a   1.000
_cell.length_b   1.000
_cell.length_c   1.000
_cell.angle_alpha   90.00
_cell.angle_beta   90.00
_cell.angle_gamma   90.00
#
_symmetry.space_group_name_H-M   'P 1'
#
loop_
_entity.id
_entity.type
_entity.pdbx_description
1 polymer ?
#
loop_
_entity_poly.entity_id
_entity_poly.type
_entity_poly.pdbx_seq_one_letter_code
_entity_poly.pdbx_strand_id
1 'polypeptide(L)'
;MQANIATLETVYAQIKELNRQNDLLRHKYGGDAKYARTHKRLMENAALYGDKLKVFNALTGVKTDADQKVLDMEQILDNQNYFEKQMQGIVLKRFRTEQQFPVQPADIQAINRLLVREYLKESGRI
;
A
#
# COMPACT_ATOMS: atom_id res chain seq x y z
N MET A 1 -16.25 9.45 -38.23
CA MET A 1 -15.17 10.29 -37.67
C MET A 1 -15.58 11.06 -36.42
N GLN A 2 -16.76 11.71 -36.36
CA GLN A 2 -17.22 12.43 -35.16
C GLN A 2 -17.40 11.56 -33.91
N ALA A 3 -17.90 10.32 -34.06
CA ALA A 3 -18.04 9.38 -32.93
C ALA A 3 -16.69 9.06 -32.27
N ASN A 4 -15.62 8.93 -33.04
CA ASN A 4 -14.29 8.61 -32.52
C ASN A 4 -13.71 9.77 -31.68
N ILE A 5 -14.03 11.02 -32.03
CA ILE A 5 -13.58 12.20 -31.26
C ILE A 5 -14.29 12.25 -29.91
N ALA A 6 -15.61 12.03 -29.87
CA ALA A 6 -16.37 11.99 -28.62
C ALA A 6 -15.91 10.84 -27.70
N THR A 7 -15.58 9.67 -28.26
CA THR A 7 -14.99 8.55 -27.49
C THR A 7 -13.62 8.92 -26.91
N LEU A 8 -12.75 9.58 -27.69
CA LEU A 8 -11.43 10.02 -27.23
C LEU A 8 -11.54 11.06 -26.10
N GLU A 9 -12.46 12.03 -26.21
CA GLU A 9 -12.71 13.03 -25.16
C GLU A 9 -13.21 12.38 -23.87
N THR A 10 -14.10 11.40 -23.97
CA THR A 10 -14.60 10.64 -22.81
C THR A 10 -13.48 9.87 -22.13
N VAL A 11 -12.66 9.14 -22.90
CA VAL A 11 -11.51 8.40 -22.37
C VAL A 11 -10.51 9.35 -21.73
N TYR A 12 -10.23 10.50 -22.36
CA TYR A 12 -9.33 11.50 -21.80
C TYR A 12 -9.85 12.06 -20.46
N ALA A 13 -11.15 12.36 -20.37
CA ALA A 13 -11.76 12.82 -19.12
C ALA A 13 -11.66 11.76 -18.01
N GLN A 14 -11.90 10.48 -18.34
CA GLN A 14 -11.74 9.36 -17.41
C GLN A 14 -10.29 9.21 -16.92
N ILE A 15 -9.31 9.29 -17.82
CA ILE A 15 -7.89 9.24 -17.46
C ILE A 15 -7.53 10.40 -16.54
N LYS A 16 -8.00 11.62 -16.85
CA LYS A 16 -7.75 12.81 -16.03
C LYS A 16 -8.33 12.68 -14.62
N GLU A 17 -9.56 12.19 -14.50
CA GLU A 17 -10.18 11.98 -13.19
C GLU A 17 -9.48 10.86 -12.41
N LEU A 18 -9.10 9.78 -13.08
CA LEU A 18 -8.34 8.69 -12.45
C LEU A 18 -6.98 9.18 -11.93
N ASN A 19 -6.26 9.99 -12.72
CA ASN A 19 -5.01 10.60 -12.30
C ASN A 19 -5.21 11.52 -11.10
N ARG A 20 -6.25 12.35 -11.11
CA ARG A 20 -6.59 13.22 -9.97
C ARG A 20 -6.84 12.40 -8.69
N GLN A 21 -7.60 11.31 -8.77
CA GLN A 21 -7.85 10.43 -7.63
C GLN A 21 -6.57 9.75 -7.13
N ASN A 22 -5.70 9.33 -8.05
CA ASN A 22 -4.41 8.75 -7.73
C ASN A 22 -3.50 9.73 -6.98
N ASP A 23 -3.46 10.98 -7.43
CA ASP A 23 -2.68 12.04 -6.80
C ASP A 23 -3.20 12.35 -5.40
N LEU A 24 -4.53 12.45 -5.22
CA LEU A 24 -5.14 12.63 -3.89
C LEU A 24 -4.77 11.50 -2.94
N LEU A 25 -4.81 10.23 -3.40
CA LEU A 25 -4.41 9.10 -2.57
C LEU A 25 -2.92 9.16 -2.22
N ARG A 26 -2.05 9.55 -3.16
CA ARG A 26 -0.62 9.73 -2.89
C ARG A 26 -0.39 10.83 -1.86
N HIS A 27 -1.11 11.95 -1.97
CA HIS A 27 -1.04 13.05 -1.00
C HIS A 27 -1.48 12.62 0.40
N LYS A 28 -2.49 11.75 0.54
CA LYS A 28 -2.89 11.20 1.84
C LYS A 28 -1.77 10.44 2.56
N TYR A 29 -0.84 9.86 1.81
CA TYR A 29 0.34 9.16 2.34
C TYR A 29 1.60 10.03 2.40
N GLY A 30 1.44 11.36 2.36
CA GLY A 30 2.57 12.30 2.42
C GLY A 30 3.46 12.26 1.18
N GLY A 31 2.90 11.91 0.02
CA GLY A 31 3.65 11.74 -1.22
C GLY A 31 4.21 10.32 -1.43
N ASP A 32 4.02 9.43 -0.48
CA ASP A 32 4.58 8.09 -0.53
C ASP A 32 3.82 7.15 -1.47
N ALA A 33 4.45 6.87 -2.61
CA ALA A 33 3.84 6.09 -3.66
C ALA A 33 3.67 4.60 -3.29
N LYS A 34 4.49 4.03 -2.39
CA LYS A 34 4.37 2.61 -2.03
C LYS A 34 3.10 2.30 -1.26
N TYR A 35 2.76 3.17 -0.31
CA TYR A 35 1.55 3.02 0.48
C TYR A 35 0.30 3.34 -0.33
N ALA A 36 0.37 4.28 -1.27
CA ALA A 36 -0.70 4.50 -2.23
C ALA A 36 -0.95 3.28 -3.13
N ARG A 37 0.11 2.63 -3.64
CA ARG A 37 0.00 1.37 -4.43
C ARG A 37 -0.57 0.23 -3.61
N THR A 38 -0.03 0.02 -2.40
CA THR A 38 -0.50 -1.04 -1.49
C THR A 38 -1.97 -0.82 -1.13
N HIS A 39 -2.37 0.40 -0.81
CA HIS A 39 -3.78 0.73 -0.53
C HIS A 39 -4.69 0.31 -1.68
N LYS A 40 -4.37 0.69 -2.92
CA LYS A 40 -5.17 0.29 -4.10
C LYS A 40 -5.27 -1.22 -4.23
N ARG A 41 -4.15 -1.92 -4.03
CA ARG A 41 -4.10 -3.38 -4.10
C ARG A 41 -5.01 -4.04 -3.05
N LEU A 42 -5.06 -3.51 -1.83
CA LEU A 42 -5.99 -4.02 -0.81
C LEU A 42 -7.44 -3.74 -1.17
N MET A 43 -7.72 -2.57 -1.76
CA MET A 43 -9.07 -2.21 -2.22
C MET A 43 -9.60 -3.08 -3.36
N GLU A 44 -8.74 -3.79 -4.11
CA GLU A 44 -9.17 -4.79 -5.10
C GLU A 44 -9.99 -5.92 -4.45
N ASN A 45 -9.72 -6.24 -3.17
CA ASN A 45 -10.44 -7.24 -2.39
C ASN A 45 -11.42 -6.57 -1.41
N ALA A 46 -12.45 -5.93 -1.95
CA ALA A 46 -13.45 -5.20 -1.16
C ALA A 46 -14.15 -6.04 -0.07
N ALA A 47 -14.27 -7.37 -0.26
CA ALA A 47 -14.85 -8.27 0.74
C ALA A 47 -14.04 -8.35 2.04
N LEU A 48 -12.72 -8.16 1.97
CA LEU A 48 -11.82 -8.22 3.13
C LEU A 48 -11.47 -6.82 3.66
N TYR A 49 -11.37 -5.84 2.75
CA TYR A 49 -10.77 -4.53 3.02
C TYR A 49 -11.67 -3.35 2.67
N GLY A 50 -12.99 -3.56 2.51
CA GLY A 50 -13.94 -2.54 2.03
C GLY A 50 -14.01 -1.25 2.86
N ASP A 51 -13.53 -1.27 4.12
CA ASP A 51 -13.41 -0.07 4.95
C ASP A 51 -12.11 0.71 4.62
N LYS A 52 -12.27 1.69 3.73
CA LYS A 52 -11.19 2.59 3.28
C LYS A 52 -10.49 3.31 4.44
N LEU A 53 -11.22 3.69 5.48
CA LEU A 53 -10.66 4.44 6.60
C LEU A 53 -9.82 3.51 7.48
N LYS A 54 -10.32 2.31 7.79
CA LYS A 54 -9.53 1.31 8.54
C LYS A 54 -8.28 0.88 7.78
N VAL A 55 -8.36 0.69 6.46
CA VAL A 55 -7.18 0.35 5.65
C VAL A 55 -6.17 1.48 5.65
N PHE A 56 -6.64 2.73 5.54
CA PHE A 56 -5.78 3.90 5.66
C PHE A 56 -5.06 3.93 7.02
N ASN A 57 -5.80 3.76 8.12
CA ASN A 57 -5.24 3.75 9.47
C ASN A 57 -4.24 2.61 9.69
N ALA A 58 -4.57 1.39 9.23
CA ALA A 58 -3.67 0.24 9.29
C ALA A 58 -2.36 0.53 8.55
N LEU A 59 -2.46 0.95 7.29
CA LEU A 59 -1.29 1.21 6.45
C LEU A 59 -0.43 2.36 6.97
N THR A 60 -1.04 3.43 7.47
CA THR A 60 -0.32 4.54 8.11
C THR A 60 0.40 4.08 9.37
N GLY A 61 -0.23 3.25 10.20
CA GLY A 61 0.41 2.66 11.37
C GLY A 61 1.58 1.74 10.99
N VAL A 62 1.42 0.93 9.93
CA VAL A 62 2.51 0.09 9.41
C VAL A 62 3.66 0.94 8.90
N LYS A 63 3.37 2.04 8.19
CA LYS A 63 4.38 3.01 7.74
C LYS A 63 5.22 3.54 8.90
N THR A 64 4.56 4.08 9.91
CA THR A 64 5.27 4.66 11.06
C THR A 64 6.19 3.64 11.72
N ASP A 65 5.71 2.42 11.96
CA ASP A 65 6.51 1.37 12.61
C ASP A 65 7.66 0.87 11.71
N ALA A 66 7.39 0.69 10.42
CA ALA A 66 8.38 0.19 9.46
C ALA A 66 9.48 1.22 9.21
N ASP A 67 9.11 2.48 8.99
CA ASP A 67 10.05 3.58 8.80
C ASP A 67 10.93 3.76 10.04
N GLN A 68 10.36 3.63 11.26
CA GLN A 68 11.15 3.64 12.49
C GLN A 68 12.16 2.47 12.52
N LYS A 69 11.77 1.26 12.11
CA LYS A 69 12.70 0.12 12.06
C LYS A 69 13.85 0.33 11.07
N VAL A 70 13.58 0.96 9.93
CA VAL A 70 14.62 1.30 8.95
C VAL A 70 15.53 2.40 9.48
N LEU A 71 15.00 3.38 10.20
CA LEU A 71 15.80 4.42 10.86
C LEU A 71 16.68 3.85 11.98
N ASP A 72 16.16 2.92 12.78
CA ASP A 72 16.90 2.28 13.87
C ASP A 72 18.05 1.40 13.35
N MET A 73 17.87 0.77 12.18
CA MET A 73 18.85 -0.13 11.58
C MET A 73 18.82 -0.03 10.06
N GLU A 74 19.57 0.90 9.49
CA GLU A 74 19.54 1.21 8.05
C GLU A 74 19.90 -0.01 7.17
N GLN A 75 20.80 -0.86 7.64
CA GLN A 75 21.21 -2.10 6.99
C GLN A 75 20.17 -3.23 7.07
N ILE A 76 19.01 -3.01 7.71
CA ILE A 76 17.95 -4.01 7.84
C ILE A 76 17.48 -4.54 6.48
N LEU A 77 17.51 -3.66 5.46
CA LEU A 77 17.09 -3.99 4.09
C LEU A 77 18.07 -4.92 3.36
N ASP A 78 19.32 -5.04 3.84
CA ASP A 78 20.32 -5.97 3.29
C ASP A 78 20.01 -7.43 3.69
N ASN A 79 19.34 -7.60 4.84
CA ASN A 79 18.85 -8.90 5.29
C ASN A 79 17.35 -9.01 5.06
N GLN A 80 16.98 -9.30 3.81
CA GLN A 80 15.57 -9.40 3.38
C GLN A 80 14.73 -10.33 4.26
N ASN A 81 15.27 -11.50 4.64
CA ASN A 81 14.58 -12.47 5.49
C ASN A 81 14.29 -11.90 6.89
N TYR A 82 15.24 -11.15 7.46
CA TYR A 82 15.05 -10.52 8.75
C TYR A 82 14.03 -9.36 8.66
N PHE A 83 14.15 -8.51 7.64
CA PHE A 83 13.20 -7.45 7.38
C PHE A 83 11.78 -7.97 7.16
N GLU A 84 11.61 -9.05 6.40
CA GLU A 84 10.32 -9.69 6.15
C GLU A 84 9.67 -10.16 7.46
N LYS A 85 10.43 -10.73 8.40
CA LYS A 85 9.92 -11.16 9.71
C LYS A 85 9.50 -9.96 10.58
N GLN A 86 10.28 -8.87 10.58
CA GLN A 86 9.92 -7.66 11.32
C GLN A 86 8.63 -7.04 10.76
N MET A 87 8.56 -6.91 9.42
CA MET A 87 7.38 -6.40 8.73
C MET A 87 6.14 -7.26 8.99
N GLN A 88 6.28 -8.59 9.03
CA GLN A 88 5.16 -9.49 9.30
C GLN A 88 4.54 -9.22 10.68
N GLY A 89 5.37 -9.00 11.70
CA GLY A 89 4.90 -8.65 13.05
C GLY A 89 4.16 -7.31 13.08
N ILE A 90 4.70 -6.30 12.37
CA ILE A 90 4.07 -4.98 12.25
C ILE A 90 2.71 -5.08 11.55
N VAL A 91 2.64 -5.75 10.39
CA VAL A 91 1.40 -5.92 9.63
C VAL A 91 0.36 -6.67 10.46
N LEU A 92 0.75 -7.76 11.13
CA LEU A 92 -0.15 -8.53 11.99
C LEU A 92 -0.75 -7.64 13.09
N LYS A 93 0.08 -6.89 13.81
CA LYS A 93 -0.35 -5.99 14.88
C LYS A 93 -1.33 -4.94 14.36
N ARG A 94 -0.99 -4.24 13.28
CA ARG A 94 -1.79 -3.12 12.76
C ARG A 94 -3.12 -3.60 12.15
N PHE A 95 -3.10 -4.65 11.34
CA PHE A 95 -4.32 -5.12 10.66
C PHE A 95 -5.23 -5.94 11.59
N ARG A 96 -4.67 -6.90 12.35
CA ARG A 96 -5.48 -7.83 13.14
C ARG A 96 -5.77 -7.31 14.55
N THR A 97 -4.77 -6.75 15.24
CA THR A 97 -4.94 -6.33 16.64
C THR A 97 -5.57 -4.95 16.76
N GLU A 98 -5.08 -3.96 16.00
CA GLU A 98 -5.53 -2.57 16.15
C GLU A 98 -6.77 -2.24 15.31
N GLN A 99 -6.77 -2.57 14.01
CA GLN A 99 -7.93 -2.28 13.14
C GLN A 99 -8.97 -3.41 13.11
N GLN A 100 -8.65 -4.56 13.72
CA GLN A 100 -9.55 -5.70 13.89
C GLN A 100 -10.14 -6.21 12.57
N PHE A 101 -9.32 -6.28 11.52
CA PHE A 101 -9.73 -6.92 10.28
C PHE A 101 -9.90 -8.44 10.48
N PRO A 102 -10.86 -9.08 9.80
CA PRO A 102 -11.05 -10.53 9.82
C PRO A 102 -10.02 -11.25 8.92
N VAL A 103 -8.76 -10.82 8.96
CA VAL A 103 -7.66 -11.34 8.14
C VAL A 103 -7.11 -12.65 8.69
N GLN A 104 -6.89 -13.60 7.78
CA GLN A 104 -6.24 -14.86 8.07
C GLN A 104 -4.71 -14.75 7.95
N PRO A 105 -3.93 -15.71 8.47
CA PRO A 105 -2.48 -15.68 8.36
C PRO A 105 -1.96 -15.55 6.91
N ALA A 106 -2.67 -16.15 5.94
CA ALA A 106 -2.35 -16.03 4.52
C ALA A 106 -2.50 -14.59 3.99
N ASP A 107 -3.52 -13.86 4.44
CA ASP A 107 -3.74 -12.46 4.08
C ASP A 107 -2.61 -11.58 4.62
N ILE A 108 -2.21 -11.80 5.88
CA ILE A 108 -1.08 -11.09 6.50
C ILE A 108 0.21 -11.34 5.71
N GLN A 109 0.47 -12.58 5.31
CA GLN A 109 1.64 -12.89 4.48
C GLN A 109 1.59 -12.21 3.12
N ALA A 110 0.41 -12.15 2.49
CA ALA A 110 0.23 -11.46 1.21
C ALA A 110 0.50 -9.95 1.34
N ILE A 111 -0.08 -9.29 2.36
CA ILE A 111 0.16 -7.88 2.65
C ILE A 111 1.64 -7.64 2.93
N ASN A 112 2.26 -8.50 3.75
CA ASN A 112 3.66 -8.39 4.11
C ASN A 112 4.58 -8.44 2.88
N ARG A 113 4.37 -9.44 2.00
CA ARG A 113 5.13 -9.57 0.76
C ARG A 113 4.99 -8.36 -0.17
N LEU A 114 3.78 -7.80 -0.26
CA LEU A 114 3.54 -6.57 -1.04
C LEU A 114 4.37 -5.42 -0.50
N LEU A 115 4.32 -5.16 0.81
CA LEU A 115 5.05 -4.06 1.44
C LEU A 115 6.56 -4.26 1.37
N VAL A 116 7.07 -5.45 1.73
CA VAL A 116 8.50 -5.76 1.67
C VAL A 116 9.05 -5.53 0.26
N ARG A 117 8.34 -6.00 -0.77
CA ARG A 117 8.72 -5.77 -2.16
C ARG A 117 8.80 -4.28 -2.50
N GLU A 118 7.85 -3.49 -2.02
CA GLU A 118 7.87 -2.04 -2.26
C GLU A 118 9.06 -1.34 -1.59
N TYR A 119 9.40 -1.70 -0.35
CA TYR A 119 10.58 -1.18 0.35
C TYR A 119 11.89 -1.55 -0.37
N LEU A 120 12.02 -2.82 -0.80
CA LEU A 120 13.21 -3.27 -1.51
C LEU A 120 13.38 -2.56 -2.85
N LYS A 121 12.27 -2.36 -3.59
CA LYS A 121 12.25 -1.63 -4.85
C LYS A 121 12.65 -0.16 -4.68
N GLU A 122 12.10 0.53 -3.68
CA GLU A 122 12.45 1.93 -3.39
C GLU A 122 13.92 2.09 -3.02
N SER A 123 14.48 1.08 -2.35
CA SER A 123 15.89 1.07 -1.94
C SER A 123 16.87 0.62 -3.03
N GLY A 124 16.40 0.29 -4.23
CA GLY A 124 17.23 -0.17 -5.36
C GLY A 124 17.79 -1.59 -5.21
N ARG A 125 17.24 -2.40 -4.28
CA ARG A 125 17.71 -3.77 -4.01
C ARG A 125 17.03 -4.82 -4.90
N ILE A 126 15.96 -4.46 -5.61
CA ILE A 126 15.26 -5.26 -6.63
C ILE A 126 14.64 -4.37 -7.72
#